data_AF-A0A1G1P9F9-F1
#
_entry.id   AF-A0A1G1P9F9-F1
#
_cell.length_a   1.000
_cell.length_b   1.000
_cell.length_c   1.000
_cell.angle_alpha   90.00
_cell.angle_beta   90.00
_cell.angle_gamma   90.00
#
_symmetry.space_group_name_H-M   'P 1'
#
loop_
_entity.id
_entity.type
_entity.pdbx_description
1 polymer ?
#
loop_
_entity_poly.entity_id
_entity_poly.type
_entity_poly.pdbx_seq_one_letter_code
_entity_poly.pdbx_strand_id
1 'polypeptide(L)'
;MKKMTLVLLSFFLILKVFLAVAAADIQILSKIEIEKLTNEQLLSAYVDAKIEAEAQKTFSRTGFTHKEYQAYRELLTFVVQLRQEMEKRKIDAPPVEEWLK
;
A
#
# COMPACT_ATOMS: atom_id res chain seq x y z
N MET A 1 28.08 -14.99 -36.21
CA MET A 1 27.51 -13.71 -35.73
C MET A 1 26.06 -13.80 -35.27
N LYS A 2 25.18 -14.60 -35.89
CA LYS A 2 23.75 -14.74 -35.49
C LYS A 2 23.50 -15.39 -34.11
N LYS A 3 24.42 -16.23 -33.62
CA LYS A 3 24.31 -16.90 -32.31
C LYS A 3 24.63 -15.96 -31.13
N MET A 4 25.47 -14.94 -31.36
CA MET A 4 25.91 -14.00 -30.31
C MET A 4 24.85 -12.92 -30.04
N THR A 5 24.09 -12.53 -31.06
CA THR A 5 22.91 -11.66 -30.92
C THR A 5 21.74 -12.36 -30.20
N LEU A 6 21.58 -13.68 -30.36
CA LEU A 6 20.52 -14.42 -29.66
C LEU A 6 20.76 -14.52 -28.15
N VAL A 7 22.03 -14.68 -27.74
CA VAL A 7 22.43 -14.75 -26.33
C VAL A 7 22.26 -13.37 -25.65
N LEU A 8 22.66 -12.28 -26.32
CA LEU A 8 22.47 -10.93 -25.78
C LEU A 8 20.98 -10.57 -25.61
N LEU A 9 20.12 -11.00 -26.54
CA LEU A 9 18.68 -10.75 -26.48
C LEU A 9 18.02 -11.56 -25.35
N SER A 10 18.47 -12.80 -25.13
CA SER A 10 18.00 -13.63 -24.01
C SER A 10 18.43 -13.09 -22.65
N PHE A 11 19.63 -12.50 -22.55
CA PHE A 11 20.12 -11.86 -21.33
C PHE A 11 19.33 -10.59 -20.99
N PHE A 12 18.89 -9.83 -22.00
CA PHE A 12 18.06 -8.63 -21.81
C PHE A 12 16.62 -8.95 -21.36
N LEU A 13 16.12 -10.15 -21.68
CA LEU A 13 14.79 -10.62 -21.27
C LEU A 13 14.75 -11.09 -19.81
N ILE A 14 15.84 -11.64 -19.29
CA ILE A 14 15.91 -12.13 -17.89
C ILE A 14 16.09 -10.98 -16.90
N LEU A 15 16.70 -9.86 -17.31
CA LEU A 15 16.97 -8.72 -16.44
C LEU A 15 15.71 -7.95 -16.00
N LYS A 16 14.57 -8.13 -16.66
CA LYS A 16 13.32 -7.43 -16.32
C LYS A 16 12.56 -8.03 -15.12
N VAL A 17 12.95 -9.21 -14.63
CA VAL A 17 12.17 -9.95 -13.62
C VAL A 17 12.58 -9.61 -12.17
N PHE A 18 13.64 -8.82 -11.95
CA PHE A 18 14.24 -8.66 -10.62
C PHE A 18 13.86 -7.40 -9.81
N LEU A 19 12.85 -6.60 -10.21
CA LEU A 19 12.59 -5.29 -9.56
C LEU A 19 11.30 -5.19 -8.73
N ALA A 20 10.58 -6.27 -8.47
CA ALA A 20 9.29 -6.21 -7.75
C ALA A 20 9.30 -6.81 -6.33
N VAL A 21 10.43 -6.73 -5.61
CA VAL A 21 10.49 -7.02 -4.16
C VAL A 21 11.14 -5.85 -3.45
N ALA A 22 10.48 -4.71 -3.49
CA ALA A 22 10.61 -3.71 -2.43
C ALA A 22 9.47 -4.01 -1.45
N ALA A 23 9.78 -4.10 -0.15
CA ALA A 23 8.75 -4.08 0.88
C ALA A 23 7.78 -2.94 0.54
N ALA A 24 6.52 -3.26 0.32
CA ALA A 24 5.56 -2.31 -0.21
C ALA A 24 5.28 -1.25 0.87
N ASP A 25 6.05 -0.16 0.87
CA ASP A 25 5.66 1.07 1.52
C ASP A 25 4.30 1.47 0.94
N ILE A 26 3.28 1.55 1.79
CA ILE A 26 1.95 1.95 1.34
C ILE A 26 2.01 3.35 0.79
N GLN A 27 1.59 3.47 -0.47
CA GLN A 27 1.51 4.76 -1.14
C GLN A 27 0.36 5.58 -0.52
N ILE A 28 0.72 6.61 0.23
CA ILE A 28 -0.24 7.59 0.75
C ILE A 28 -0.72 8.47 -0.39
N LEU A 29 -1.98 8.28 -0.81
CA LEU A 29 -2.58 9.05 -1.91
C LEU A 29 -3.15 10.37 -1.39
N SER A 30 -3.08 11.41 -2.23
CA SER A 30 -3.79 12.66 -1.98
C SER A 30 -5.30 12.48 -2.14
N LYS A 31 -6.09 13.39 -1.57
CA LYS A 31 -7.55 13.39 -1.71
C LYS A 31 -8.02 13.31 -3.18
N ILE A 32 -7.37 14.04 -4.08
CA ILE A 32 -7.71 14.07 -5.52
C ILE A 32 -7.44 12.70 -6.16
N GLU A 33 -6.41 11.99 -5.71
CA GLU A 33 -6.09 10.63 -6.19
C GLU A 33 -7.06 9.60 -5.62
N ILE A 34 -7.45 9.72 -4.34
CA ILE A 34 -8.48 8.88 -3.70
C ILE A 34 -9.81 8.99 -4.46
N GLU A 35 -10.23 10.21 -4.82
CA GLU A 35 -11.47 10.44 -5.57
C GLU A 35 -11.47 9.76 -6.95
N LYS A 36 -10.29 9.51 -7.54
CA LYS A 36 -10.15 8.84 -8.85
C LYS A 36 -10.14 7.32 -8.77
N LEU A 37 -10.03 6.73 -7.57
CA LEU A 37 -10.03 5.29 -7.40
C LEU A 37 -11.38 4.69 -7.81
N THR A 38 -11.36 3.48 -8.35
CA THR A 38 -12.57 2.65 -8.45
C THR A 38 -12.99 2.15 -7.06
N ASN A 39 -14.22 1.65 -6.91
CA ASN A 39 -14.68 1.11 -5.63
C ASN A 39 -13.81 -0.06 -5.15
N GLU A 40 -13.36 -0.92 -6.07
CA GLU A 40 -12.47 -2.05 -5.75
C GLU A 40 -11.09 -1.55 -5.29
N GLN A 41 -10.52 -0.55 -5.98
CA GLN A 41 -9.25 0.04 -5.59
C GLN A 41 -9.34 0.76 -4.25
N LEU A 42 -10.44 1.45 -3.99
CA LEU A 42 -10.70 2.15 -2.74
C LEU A 42 -10.80 1.15 -1.57
N LEU A 43 -11.49 0.03 -1.78
CA LEU A 43 -11.59 -1.04 -0.80
C LEU A 43 -10.21 -1.68 -0.53
N SER A 44 -9.46 -2.01 -1.58
CA SER A 44 -8.10 -2.57 -1.46
C SER A 44 -7.18 -1.62 -0.69
N ALA A 45 -7.12 -0.35 -1.11
CA ALA A 45 -6.29 0.66 -0.45
C ALA A 45 -6.66 0.83 1.03
N TYR A 46 -7.95 0.76 1.36
CA TYR A 46 -8.43 0.82 2.74
C TYR A 46 -7.94 -0.38 3.56
N VAL A 47 -8.10 -1.59 3.02
CA VAL A 47 -7.66 -2.82 3.69
C VAL A 47 -6.15 -2.81 3.91
N ASP A 48 -5.38 -2.47 2.88
CA ASP A 48 -3.91 -2.42 2.94
C ASP A 48 -3.45 -1.40 4.00
N ALA A 49 -4.01 -0.19 3.98
CA ALA A 49 -3.70 0.86 4.96
C ALA A 49 -4.07 0.45 6.40
N LYS A 50 -5.16 -0.29 6.58
CA LYS A 50 -5.58 -0.83 7.88
C LYS A 50 -4.65 -1.91 8.40
N ILE A 51 -4.19 -2.82 7.54
CA ILE A 51 -3.23 -3.88 7.88
C ILE A 51 -1.92 -3.26 8.35
N GLU A 52 -1.40 -2.29 7.61
CA GLU A 52 -0.15 -1.62 7.98
C GLU A 52 -0.27 -0.83 9.27
N ALA A 53 -1.40 -0.17 9.52
CA ALA A 53 -1.60 0.55 10.78
C ALA A 53 -1.53 -0.40 11.99
N GLU A 54 -2.11 -1.61 11.87
CA GLU A 54 -2.02 -2.61 12.93
C GLU A 54 -0.61 -3.22 13.03
N ALA A 55 0.07 -3.42 11.90
CA ALA A 55 1.46 -3.86 11.86
C ALA A 55 2.37 -2.87 12.59
N GLN A 56 2.29 -1.58 12.29
CA GLN A 56 3.08 -0.53 12.95
C GLN A 56 2.84 -0.50 14.45
N LYS A 57 1.59 -0.60 14.89
CA LYS A 57 1.24 -0.69 16.31
C LYS A 57 1.83 -1.93 16.98
N THR A 58 1.81 -3.07 16.29
CA THR A 58 2.34 -4.35 16.81
C THR A 58 3.86 -4.35 16.90
N PHE A 59 4.54 -3.79 15.89
CA PHE A 59 6.00 -3.75 15.82
C PHE A 59 6.60 -2.60 16.65
N SER A 60 5.84 -1.54 16.94
CA SER A 60 6.24 -0.45 17.85
C SER A 60 6.17 -0.86 19.34
N ARG A 61 6.78 -2.00 19.69
CA ARG A 61 6.75 -2.58 21.05
C ARG A 61 7.40 -1.70 22.11
N THR A 62 8.33 -0.83 21.71
CA THR A 62 9.03 0.11 22.59
C THR A 62 8.48 1.53 22.51
N GLY A 63 7.36 1.73 21.81
CA GLY A 63 6.84 3.04 21.45
C GLY A 63 7.45 3.59 20.16
N PHE A 64 6.85 4.64 19.64
CA PHE A 64 7.26 5.27 18.38
C PHE A 64 8.34 6.31 18.63
N THR A 65 9.37 6.32 17.77
CA THR A 65 10.20 7.52 17.60
C THR A 65 9.35 8.65 17.01
N HIS A 66 9.83 9.90 17.09
CA HIS A 66 9.10 11.03 16.53
C HIS A 66 8.79 10.86 15.02
N LYS A 67 9.76 10.31 14.26
CA LYS A 67 9.60 10.07 12.83
C LYS A 67 8.55 8.99 12.56
N GLU A 68 8.62 7.85 13.26
CA GLU A 68 7.65 6.77 13.07
C GLU A 68 6.24 7.21 13.50
N TYR A 69 6.13 8.02 14.55
CA TYR A 69 4.85 8.61 14.95
C TYR A 69 4.26 9.52 13.87
N GLN A 70 5.08 10.35 13.22
CA GLN A 70 4.64 11.18 12.10
C GLN A 70 4.12 10.32 10.94
N ALA A 71 4.88 9.29 10.55
CA ALA A 71 4.46 8.35 9.51
C ALA A 71 3.14 7.62 9.88
N TYR A 72 3.03 7.14 11.11
CA TYR A 72 1.81 6.51 11.62
C TYR A 72 0.61 7.47 11.59
N ARG A 73 0.81 8.73 11.95
CA ARG A 73 -0.23 9.77 11.86
C ARG A 73 -0.65 10.03 10.41
N GLU A 74 0.28 10.07 9.47
CA GLU A 74 -0.02 10.23 8.04
C GLU A 74 -0.83 9.05 7.50
N LEU A 75 -0.44 7.82 7.88
CA LEU A 75 -1.18 6.60 7.54
C LEU A 75 -2.60 6.61 8.11
N LEU A 76 -2.78 6.98 9.38
CA LEU A 76 -4.12 7.09 9.96
C LEU A 76 -4.96 8.17 9.29
N THR A 77 -4.34 9.28 8.89
CA THR A 77 -5.03 10.35 8.15
C THR A 77 -5.51 9.83 6.79
N PHE A 78 -4.68 9.04 6.11
CA PHE A 78 -5.03 8.38 4.86
C PHE A 78 -6.20 7.41 5.03
N VAL A 79 -6.19 6.56 6.05
CA VAL A 79 -7.30 5.65 6.39
C VAL A 79 -8.62 6.42 6.57
N VAL A 80 -8.59 7.57 7.25
CA VAL A 80 -9.78 8.42 7.44
C VAL A 80 -10.29 8.95 6.11
N GLN A 81 -9.42 9.42 5.23
CA GLN A 81 -9.80 9.94 3.92
C GLN A 81 -10.42 8.85 3.02
N LEU A 82 -9.83 7.65 3.01
CA LEU A 82 -10.40 6.50 2.31
C LEU A 82 -11.79 6.16 2.85
N ARG A 83 -11.96 6.11 4.17
CA ARG A 83 -13.25 5.82 4.81
C ARG A 83 -14.30 6.87 4.47
N GLN A 84 -13.96 8.15 4.46
CA GLN A 84 -14.87 9.22 4.06
C GLN A 84 -15.33 9.07 2.61
N GLU A 85 -14.43 8.72 1.70
CA GLU A 85 -14.80 8.49 0.30
C GLU A 85 -15.65 7.22 0.16
N MET A 86 -15.38 6.16 0.92
CA MET A 86 -16.22 4.96 0.96
C MET A 86 -17.63 5.27 1.47
N GLU A 87 -17.75 6.04 2.54
CA GLU A 87 -19.03 6.47 3.11
C GLU A 87 -19.84 7.30 2.10
N LYS A 88 -19.19 8.27 1.44
CA LYS A 88 -19.79 9.08 0.37
C LYS A 88 -20.32 8.19 -0.78
N ARG A 89 -19.62 7.09 -1.08
CA ARG A 89 -20.01 6.12 -2.12
C ARG A 89 -20.92 5.01 -1.61
N LYS A 90 -21.28 5.01 -0.32
CA LYS A 90 -22.07 3.95 0.35
C LYS A 90 -21.45 2.56 0.19
N ILE A 91 -20.12 2.48 0.25
CA ILE A 91 -19.37 1.24 0.26
C ILE A 91 -19.14 0.86 1.72
N ASP A 92 -19.50 -0.36 2.09
CA ASP A 92 -19.28 -0.86 3.43
C ASP A 92 -17.78 -1.06 3.70
N ALA A 93 -17.30 -0.48 4.79
CA ALA A 93 -15.92 -0.64 5.23
C ALA A 93 -15.77 -1.98 5.98
N PRO A 94 -14.84 -2.86 5.56
CA PRO A 94 -14.61 -4.11 6.26
C PRO A 94 -14.05 -3.87 7.67
N PRO A 95 -14.46 -4.64 8.68
CA PRO A 95 -13.97 -4.50 10.06
C PRO A 95 -12.58 -5.16 10.22
N VAL A 96 -11.58 -4.67 9.49
CA VAL A 96 -10.22 -5.26 9.42
C VAL A 96 -9.59 -5.42 10.81
N GLU A 97 -9.81 -4.48 11.72
CA GLU A 97 -9.29 -4.53 13.10
C GLU A 97 -9.83 -5.71 13.91
N GLU A 98 -11.05 -6.17 13.62
CA GLU A 98 -11.65 -7.32 14.28
C GLU A 98 -11.10 -8.64 13.73
N TRP A 99 -10.69 -8.64 12.46
CA TRP A 99 -10.12 -9.81 11.79
C TRP A 99 -8.64 -10.07 12.12
N LEU A 100 -7.93 -9.04 12.59
CA LEU A 100 -6.50 -9.11 12.93
C LEU A 100 -6.22 -9.35 14.42
N LYS A 101 -7.26 -9.51 15.26
CA LYS A 101 -7.15 -9.87 16.68
C LYS A 101 -7.00 -11.37 16.87
#